data_AF-A0A4Y1RDH5-F1
#
_entry.id   AF-A0A4Y1RDH5-F1
#
_cell.length_a   1.000
_cell.length_b   1.000
_cell.length_c   1.000
_cell.angle_alpha   90.00
_cell.angle_beta   90.00
_cell.angle_gamma   90.00
#
_symmetry.space_group_name_H-M   'P 1'
#
loop_
_entity.id
_entity.type
_entity.pdbx_description
1 polymer ?
#
loop_
_entity_poly.entity_id
_entity_poly.type
_entity_poly.pdbx_seq_one_letter_code
_entity_poly.pdbx_strand_id
1 'polypeptide(L)'
;ELRSRCPAYCRGSSPKAAGCRAAASKAAGKRPVMVNLEASPASKRSRPSEASRAVFAAEDEDGPTEAVTIACPSKTVQFVNHMILGSQMELPEVDELPKKLLREQAGRAFRLQAAASMEMWLCVKRAISAAEKAKRAYDDGRAKVAEAGKAIQAHAQLMKEKEAAERRALASEAMAGEARAELEAVRAALEAARAAARDAEAVSEAIQDAMQESERTKAAEVEAAVKTAIQGYRSSEEFAALLDG
;
A
#
# COMPACT_ATOMS: atom_id res chain seq x y z
N GLU A 1 -26.66 25.52 -19.48
CA GLU A 1 -26.39 26.97 -19.37
C GLU A 1 -25.59 27.25 -18.09
N LEU A 2 -24.60 28.15 -18.20
CA LEU A 2 -23.91 28.91 -17.15
C LEU A 2 -23.08 28.12 -16.11
N ARG A 3 -21.73 28.02 -16.22
CA ARG A 3 -20.69 29.02 -15.82
C ARG A 3 -20.93 29.54 -14.38
N SER A 4 -19.98 29.65 -13.46
CA SER A 4 -18.53 29.78 -13.56
C SER A 4 -17.95 30.18 -12.18
N ARG A 5 -16.74 29.69 -11.88
CA ARG A 5 -15.64 30.36 -11.13
C ARG A 5 -15.69 30.49 -9.59
N CYS A 6 -14.76 29.75 -8.96
CA CYS A 6 -13.84 30.29 -7.96
C CYS A 6 -13.01 31.46 -8.52
N PRO A 7 -12.37 32.23 -7.64
CA PRO A 7 -10.93 32.39 -7.81
C PRO A 7 -10.15 32.14 -6.51
N ALA A 8 -9.02 31.47 -6.69
CA ALA A 8 -7.92 31.35 -5.75
C ALA A 8 -7.06 32.64 -5.75
N TYR A 9 -6.36 32.91 -4.66
CA TYR A 9 -4.99 33.46 -4.72
C TYR A 9 -4.16 33.07 -3.50
N CYS A 10 -2.88 32.80 -3.75
CA CYS A 10 -1.87 32.23 -2.87
C CYS A 10 -0.92 33.29 -2.26
N ARG A 11 -0.16 32.85 -1.24
CA ARG A 11 1.28 33.15 -0.90
C ARG A 11 1.59 33.97 0.36
N GLY A 12 2.43 33.34 1.20
CA GLY A 12 3.62 33.90 1.91
C GLY A 12 3.36 34.94 3.01
N SER A 13 4.01 34.95 4.18
CA SER A 13 5.41 34.69 4.51
C SER A 13 5.59 34.77 6.04
N SER A 14 6.52 34.03 6.64
CA SER A 14 7.17 34.37 7.94
C SER A 14 8.57 34.97 7.66
N PRO A 15 9.46 35.41 8.61
CA PRO A 15 9.42 35.50 10.09
C PRO A 15 10.13 36.79 10.68
N LYS A 16 10.39 36.80 12.02
CA LYS A 16 11.30 37.67 12.86
C LYS A 16 10.69 38.96 13.45
N ALA A 17 11.09 39.53 14.59
CA ALA A 17 11.79 39.16 15.84
C ALA A 17 11.82 40.46 16.70
N ALA A 18 12.30 40.37 17.96
CA ALA A 18 12.61 41.46 18.92
C ALA A 18 11.42 42.05 19.70
N GLY A 19 11.45 42.32 21.01
CA GLY A 19 12.50 42.31 22.03
C GLY A 19 12.06 43.20 23.21
N CYS A 20 12.65 43.00 24.40
CA CYS A 20 12.71 43.93 25.55
C CYS A 20 11.58 43.97 26.61
N ARG A 21 11.75 43.13 27.65
CA ARG A 21 12.13 43.47 29.04
C ARG A 21 11.48 44.71 29.75
N ALA A 22 10.69 44.37 30.78
CA ALA A 22 10.63 44.87 32.17
C ALA A 22 10.28 46.34 32.54
N ALA A 23 9.37 46.45 33.53
CA ALA A 23 9.57 47.09 34.85
C ALA A 23 8.41 48.01 35.32
N ALA A 24 7.60 47.45 36.21
CA ALA A 24 7.26 47.92 37.56
C ALA A 24 6.65 49.31 37.86
N SER A 25 5.75 49.27 38.86
CA SER A 25 5.57 50.23 39.97
C SER A 25 4.66 51.44 39.67
N LYS A 26 3.71 51.90 40.51
CA LYS A 26 3.56 52.04 41.99
C LYS A 26 2.04 52.09 42.32
N ALA A 27 1.50 51.50 43.39
CA ALA A 27 1.70 51.66 44.84
C ALA A 27 0.97 52.86 45.48
N ALA A 28 0.11 52.59 46.47
CA ALA A 28 -0.03 53.27 47.78
C ALA A 28 -1.30 52.73 48.49
N GLY A 29 -1.35 52.41 49.79
CA GLY A 29 -0.52 52.86 50.89
C GLY A 29 -0.36 51.84 52.03
N LYS A 30 0.78 52.00 52.69
CA LYS A 30 1.36 51.33 53.88
C LYS A 30 0.68 51.86 55.16
N ARG A 31 0.75 51.29 56.37
CA ARG A 31 1.34 50.14 57.10
C ARG A 31 0.76 50.28 58.56
N PRO A 32 1.37 49.75 59.63
CA PRO A 32 1.14 48.45 60.24
C PRO A 32 0.60 48.57 61.68
N VAL A 33 -0.17 47.61 62.19
CA VAL A 33 -0.46 47.57 63.64
C VAL A 33 -0.12 46.19 64.20
N MET A 34 0.67 46.25 65.26
CA MET A 34 1.33 45.15 65.95
C MET A 34 0.35 44.11 66.47
N VAL A 35 0.80 42.86 66.38
CA VAL A 35 0.33 41.73 67.18
C VAL A 35 0.37 42.13 68.65
N ASN A 36 -0.78 42.10 69.32
CA ASN A 36 -0.84 42.01 70.77
C ASN A 36 -1.38 40.62 71.13
N LEU A 37 -0.44 39.71 71.41
CA LEU A 37 -0.68 38.46 72.13
C LEU A 37 -1.00 38.83 73.57
N GLU A 38 -2.26 39.07 73.91
CA GLU A 38 -2.85 38.90 75.26
C GLU A 38 -4.33 39.30 75.20
N ALA A 39 -5.17 38.34 74.83
CA ALA A 39 -6.57 38.33 75.21
C ALA A 39 -7.03 36.88 75.22
N SER A 40 -6.98 36.25 76.39
CA SER A 40 -7.64 34.98 76.64
C SER A 40 -9.13 35.12 76.32
N PRO A 41 -9.70 34.43 75.31
CA PRO A 41 -11.14 34.32 75.21
C PRO A 41 -11.59 33.37 76.32
N ALA A 42 -12.39 33.94 77.22
CA ALA A 42 -12.93 33.30 78.41
C ALA A 42 -13.33 31.84 78.16
N SER A 43 -12.78 30.96 79.01
CA SER A 43 -13.26 29.61 79.25
C SER A 43 -14.75 29.66 79.61
N LYS A 44 -15.60 29.50 78.59
CA LYS A 44 -16.98 29.05 78.80
C LYS A 44 -16.95 27.54 78.74
N ARG A 45 -16.77 26.95 79.92
CA ARG A 45 -17.05 25.55 80.20
C ARG A 45 -18.46 25.21 79.70
N SER A 46 -18.58 24.61 78.51
CA SER A 46 -19.83 24.01 78.03
C SER A 46 -19.63 22.51 77.89
N ARG A 47 -20.42 21.81 78.72
CA ARG A 47 -20.65 20.35 78.87
C ARG A 47 -20.14 19.43 77.74
N PRO A 48 -19.60 18.23 78.06
CA PRO A 48 -19.39 17.20 77.05
C PRO A 48 -20.77 16.82 76.47
N SER A 49 -20.94 17.06 75.16
CA SER A 49 -22.13 16.66 74.41
C SER A 49 -21.89 15.27 73.86
N GLU A 50 -22.80 14.35 74.19
CA GLU A 50 -22.87 12.92 73.82
C GLU A 50 -23.17 12.66 72.32
N ALA A 51 -22.95 13.64 71.44
CA ALA A 51 -23.24 13.50 70.00
C ALA A 51 -21.98 13.11 69.22
N SER A 52 -21.97 11.90 68.65
CA SER A 52 -20.93 11.44 67.72
C SER A 52 -20.82 12.39 66.52
N ARG A 53 -19.69 13.07 66.36
CA ARG A 53 -19.41 13.96 65.23
C ARG A 53 -18.78 13.16 64.10
N ALA A 54 -19.40 13.17 62.92
CA ALA A 54 -18.80 12.64 61.70
C ALA A 54 -18.26 13.81 60.87
N VAL A 55 -16.96 13.80 60.60
CA VAL A 55 -16.29 14.75 59.71
C VAL A 55 -16.26 14.10 58.33
N PHE A 56 -17.00 14.66 57.37
CA PHE A 56 -16.92 14.23 55.99
C PHE A 56 -15.88 15.09 55.27
N ALA A 57 -14.75 14.49 54.91
CA ALA A 57 -13.87 15.05 53.91
C ALA A 57 -14.39 14.63 52.55
N ALA A 58 -14.95 15.57 51.78
CA ALA A 58 -15.09 15.38 50.35
C ALA A 58 -13.73 15.69 49.74
N GLU A 59 -13.04 14.67 49.23
CA GLU A 59 -11.86 14.87 48.40
C GLU A 59 -12.34 15.36 47.03
N ASP A 60 -12.51 16.67 46.89
CA ASP A 60 -12.44 17.35 45.60
C ASP A 60 -11.05 17.99 45.50
N GLU A 61 -10.31 17.57 44.49
CA GLU A 61 -9.00 18.10 44.09
C GLU A 61 -9.14 19.56 43.62
N ASP A 62 -9.12 20.52 44.55
CA ASP A 62 -8.44 21.83 44.50
C ASP A 62 -9.05 22.83 45.53
N GLY A 63 -8.26 23.22 46.54
CA GLY A 63 -8.57 24.33 47.46
C GLY A 63 -8.82 23.94 48.93
N PRO A 64 -8.64 24.86 49.92
CA PRO A 64 -8.67 24.52 51.34
C PRO A 64 -10.07 24.05 51.75
N THR A 65 -10.15 22.77 52.07
CA THR A 65 -11.36 22.02 52.41
C THR A 65 -12.02 22.58 53.68
N GLU A 66 -13.15 23.27 53.53
CA GLU A 66 -14.01 23.59 54.69
C GLU A 66 -14.63 22.28 55.18
N ALA A 67 -14.06 21.71 56.24
CA ALA A 67 -14.60 20.54 56.91
C ALA A 67 -15.97 20.88 57.52
N VAL A 68 -17.04 20.54 56.80
CA VAL A 68 -18.41 20.73 57.27
C VAL A 68 -18.66 19.73 58.40
N THR A 69 -18.55 20.22 59.64
CA THR A 69 -18.83 19.42 60.84
C THR A 69 -20.34 19.36 61.03
N ILE A 70 -20.97 18.35 60.44
CA ILE A 70 -22.40 18.10 60.66
C ILE A 70 -22.53 17.26 61.94
N ALA A 71 -23.10 17.86 62.97
CA ALA A 71 -23.55 17.12 64.14
C ALA A 71 -24.77 16.26 63.73
N CYS A 72 -24.50 15.04 63.27
CA CYS A 72 -25.54 14.05 63.01
C CYS A 72 -25.73 13.20 64.27
N PRO A 73 -26.93 13.16 64.86
CA PRO A 73 -27.26 12.17 65.88
C PRO A 73 -26.87 10.77 65.38
N SER A 74 -26.32 9.93 66.25
CA SER A 74 -25.87 8.56 65.91
C SER A 74 -26.94 7.74 65.19
N LYS A 75 -28.21 7.92 65.58
CA LYS A 75 -29.39 7.32 64.94
C LYS A 75 -29.56 7.72 63.46
N THR A 76 -29.22 8.96 63.09
CA THR A 76 -29.32 9.45 61.70
C THR A 76 -28.27 8.81 60.79
N VAL A 77 -27.06 8.57 61.30
CA VAL A 77 -25.99 7.90 60.53
C VAL A 77 -26.35 6.43 60.30
N GLN A 78 -26.92 5.77 61.31
CA GLN A 78 -27.44 4.39 61.19
C GLN A 78 -28.57 4.31 60.15
N PHE A 79 -29.51 5.27 60.17
CA PHE A 79 -30.59 5.35 59.18
C PHE A 79 -30.08 5.54 57.75
N VAL A 80 -29.12 6.46 57.54
CA VAL A 80 -28.53 6.69 56.22
C VAL A 80 -27.77 5.45 55.74
N ASN A 81 -27.00 4.80 56.62
CA ASN A 81 -26.31 3.56 56.27
C ASN A 81 -27.30 2.43 55.93
N HIS A 82 -28.42 2.30 56.64
CA HIS A 82 -29.48 1.34 56.28
C HIS A 82 -30.12 1.64 54.93
N MET A 83 -30.42 2.91 54.63
CA MET A 83 -30.96 3.29 53.31
C MET A 83 -29.97 3.01 52.18
N ILE A 84 -28.67 3.22 52.39
CA ILE A 84 -27.64 2.96 51.38
C ILE A 84 -27.41 1.45 51.19
N LEU A 85 -27.42 0.68 52.28
CA LEU A 85 -27.19 -0.77 52.26
C LEU A 85 -28.45 -1.59 51.94
N GLY A 86 -29.63 -0.97 51.88
CA GLY A 86 -30.91 -1.62 51.56
C GLY A 86 -31.46 -2.51 52.68
N SER A 87 -31.02 -2.35 53.93
CA SER A 87 -31.52 -3.10 55.08
C SER A 87 -32.79 -2.46 55.66
N GLN A 88 -33.78 -3.29 56.04
CA GLN A 88 -35.04 -2.80 56.63
C GLN A 88 -34.80 -2.32 58.07
N MET A 89 -35.11 -1.05 58.35
CA MET A 89 -35.24 -0.56 59.72
C MET A 89 -36.63 -0.87 60.27
N GLU A 90 -36.72 -1.16 61.57
CA GLU A 90 -38.00 -1.29 62.25
C GLU A 90 -38.75 0.06 62.26
N LEU A 91 -40.03 0.05 61.86
CA LEU A 91 -40.89 1.23 61.76
C LEU A 91 -40.89 2.18 62.99
N PRO A 92 -40.80 1.69 64.25
CA PRO A 92 -40.80 2.56 65.43
C PRO A 92 -39.58 3.50 65.51
N GLU A 93 -38.42 3.07 65.04
CA GLU A 93 -37.18 3.88 65.09
C GLU A 93 -37.17 4.99 64.03
N VAL A 94 -37.92 4.78 62.94
CA VAL A 94 -38.08 5.76 61.86
C VAL A 94 -39.06 6.87 62.27
N ASP A 95 -40.10 6.54 63.03
CA ASP A 95 -41.11 7.51 63.51
C ASP A 95 -40.57 8.49 64.56
N GLU A 96 -39.49 8.12 65.26
CA GLU A 96 -38.79 9.02 66.20
C GLU A 96 -37.95 10.11 65.49
N LEU A 97 -37.68 9.97 64.19
CA LEU A 97 -36.82 10.90 63.47
C LEU A 97 -37.61 12.14 62.99
N PRO A 98 -37.00 13.35 62.99
CA PRO A 98 -37.67 14.54 62.50
C PRO A 98 -38.11 14.38 61.03
N LYS A 99 -39.42 14.52 60.75
CA LYS A 99 -40.00 14.35 59.41
C LYS A 99 -39.33 15.17 58.30
N LYS A 100 -38.77 16.34 58.65
CA LYS A 100 -38.00 17.20 57.73
C LYS A 100 -36.69 16.52 57.29
N LEU A 101 -35.98 15.90 58.24
CA LEU A 101 -34.72 15.21 58.00
C LEU A 101 -34.92 13.96 57.13
N LEU A 102 -35.96 13.18 57.41
CA LEU A 102 -36.33 12.00 56.60
C LEU A 102 -36.61 12.38 55.14
N ARG A 103 -37.41 13.43 54.93
CA ARG A 103 -37.74 13.92 53.58
C ARG A 103 -36.50 14.41 52.83
N GLU A 104 -35.60 15.14 53.49
CA GLU A 104 -34.38 15.63 52.87
C GLU A 104 -33.38 14.51 52.54
N GLN A 105 -33.19 13.54 53.44
CA GLN A 105 -32.29 12.41 53.19
C GLN A 105 -32.83 11.49 52.10
N ALA A 106 -34.13 11.19 52.11
CA ALA A 106 -34.77 10.43 51.03
C ALA A 106 -34.62 11.16 49.67
N GLY A 107 -34.78 12.49 49.65
CA GLY A 107 -34.56 13.30 48.46
C GLY A 107 -33.10 13.28 47.96
N ARG A 108 -32.12 13.29 48.87
CA ARG A 108 -30.70 13.14 48.52
C ARG A 108 -30.38 11.75 47.97
N ALA A 109 -30.85 10.70 48.63
CA ALA A 109 -30.67 9.32 48.19
C ALA A 109 -31.26 9.09 46.79
N PHE A 110 -32.47 9.61 46.53
CA PHE A 110 -33.11 9.51 45.21
C PHE A 110 -32.31 10.24 44.11
N ARG A 111 -31.81 11.46 44.38
CA ARG A 111 -30.96 12.18 43.41
C ARG A 111 -29.63 11.48 43.17
N LEU A 112 -29.01 10.93 44.21
CA LEU A 112 -27.76 10.17 44.11
C LEU A 112 -27.97 8.89 43.27
N GLN A 113 -29.06 8.17 43.51
CA GLN A 113 -29.43 6.98 42.73
C GLN A 113 -29.72 7.32 41.26
N ALA A 114 -30.41 8.43 40.99
CA ALA A 114 -30.66 8.90 39.63
C ALA A 114 -29.35 9.28 38.90
N ALA A 115 -28.44 9.98 39.58
CA ALA A 115 -27.12 10.31 39.04
C ALA A 115 -26.27 9.06 38.76
N ALA A 116 -26.21 8.11 39.71
CA ALA A 116 -25.50 6.85 39.54
C ALA A 116 -26.06 6.01 38.38
N SER A 117 -27.39 5.97 38.23
CA SER A 117 -28.07 5.29 37.12
C SER A 117 -27.73 5.92 35.76
N MET A 118 -27.70 7.26 35.68
CA MET A 118 -27.31 7.98 34.47
C MET A 118 -25.85 7.71 34.09
N GLU A 119 -24.92 7.76 35.05
CA GLU A 119 -23.50 7.48 34.82
C GLU A 119 -23.28 6.04 34.33
N MET A 120 -23.95 5.07 34.95
CA MET A 120 -23.87 3.68 34.52
C MET A 120 -24.39 3.50 33.09
N TRP A 121 -25.50 4.17 32.73
CA TRP A 121 -26.02 4.15 31.36
C TRP A 121 -25.03 4.78 30.36
N LEU A 122 -24.39 5.90 30.69
CA LEU A 122 -23.38 6.54 29.85
C LEU A 122 -22.13 5.66 29.68
N CYS A 123 -21.71 4.95 30.73
CA CYS A 123 -20.61 3.98 30.67
C CYS A 123 -20.96 2.81 29.73
N VAL A 124 -22.16 2.23 29.86
CA VAL A 124 -22.63 1.17 28.97
C VAL A 124 -22.69 1.65 27.52
N LYS A 125 -23.22 2.85 27.26
CA LYS A 125 -23.26 3.43 25.90
C LYS A 125 -21.86 3.61 25.30
N ARG A 126 -20.90 4.09 26.11
CA ARG A 126 -19.50 4.22 25.69
C ARG A 126 -18.88 2.85 25.40
N ALA A 127 -19.14 1.85 26.24
CA ALA A 127 -18.65 0.49 26.05
C ALA A 127 -19.20 -0.15 24.76
N ILE A 128 -20.51 -0.02 24.49
CA ILE A 128 -21.14 -0.51 23.26
C ILE A 128 -20.52 0.19 22.05
N SER A 129 -20.37 1.53 22.10
CA SER A 129 -19.76 2.28 21.00
C SER A 129 -18.32 1.86 20.72
N ALA A 130 -17.54 1.57 21.76
CA ALA A 130 -16.17 1.07 21.64
C ALA A 130 -16.16 -0.36 21.06
N ALA A 131 -17.04 -1.24 21.53
CA ALA A 131 -17.18 -2.61 21.03
C ALA A 131 -17.58 -2.64 19.54
N GLU A 132 -18.50 -1.78 19.11
CA GLU A 132 -18.87 -1.67 17.71
C GLU A 132 -17.72 -1.19 16.82
N LYS A 133 -16.95 -0.20 17.29
CA LYS A 133 -15.76 0.28 16.56
C LYS A 133 -14.72 -0.83 16.44
N ALA A 134 -14.47 -1.57 17.52
CA ALA A 134 -13.55 -2.71 17.50
C ALA A 134 -14.02 -3.81 16.54
N LYS A 135 -15.33 -4.13 16.55
CA LYS A 135 -15.92 -5.09 15.60
C LYS A 135 -15.71 -4.67 14.15
N ARG A 136 -16.04 -3.41 13.80
CA ARG A 136 -15.82 -2.89 12.44
C ARG A 136 -14.35 -3.00 12.02
N ALA A 137 -13.43 -2.61 12.90
CA ALA A 137 -11.99 -2.71 12.60
C ALA A 137 -11.52 -4.16 12.39
N TYR A 138 -12.07 -5.11 13.16
CA TYR A 138 -11.79 -6.53 12.98
C TYR A 138 -12.33 -7.05 11.65
N ASP A 139 -13.58 -6.73 11.31
CA ASP A 139 -14.21 -7.15 10.05
C ASP A 139 -13.46 -6.57 8.83
N ASP A 140 -13.06 -5.29 8.90
CA ASP A 140 -12.22 -4.65 7.88
C ASP A 140 -10.84 -5.33 7.76
N GLY A 141 -10.22 -5.67 8.90
CA GLY A 141 -8.95 -6.40 8.92
C GLY A 141 -9.09 -7.78 8.28
N ARG A 142 -10.16 -8.52 8.59
CA ARG A 142 -10.46 -9.82 8.00
C ARG A 142 -10.66 -9.72 6.48
N ALA A 143 -11.38 -8.70 6.01
CA ALA A 143 -11.58 -8.47 4.58
C ALA A 143 -10.25 -8.20 3.87
N LYS A 144 -9.37 -7.37 4.45
CA LYS A 144 -8.04 -7.11 3.89
C LYS A 144 -7.16 -8.36 3.83
N VAL A 145 -7.21 -9.21 4.86
CA VAL A 145 -6.48 -10.49 4.87
C VAL A 145 -7.01 -11.43 3.78
N ALA A 146 -8.34 -11.49 3.58
CA ALA A 146 -8.93 -12.29 2.53
C ALA A 146 -8.49 -11.81 1.13
N GLU A 147 -8.48 -10.50 0.89
CA GLU A 147 -8.00 -9.93 -0.38
C GLU A 147 -6.49 -10.15 -0.57
N ALA A 148 -5.67 -9.97 0.46
CA ALA A 148 -4.25 -10.31 0.40
C ALA A 148 -4.03 -11.80 0.09
N GLY A 149 -4.83 -12.70 0.67
CA GLY A 149 -4.80 -14.12 0.37
C GLY A 149 -5.11 -14.42 -1.10
N LYS A 150 -6.14 -13.78 -1.66
CA LYS A 150 -6.45 -13.89 -3.11
C LYS A 150 -5.32 -13.35 -3.97
N ALA A 151 -4.74 -12.20 -3.62
CA ALA A 151 -3.64 -11.61 -4.36
C ALA A 151 -2.40 -12.52 -4.37
N ILE A 152 -2.09 -13.18 -3.25
CA ILE A 152 -1.00 -14.16 -3.16
C ILE A 152 -1.27 -15.38 -4.06
N GLN A 153 -2.50 -15.90 -4.04
CA GLN A 153 -2.89 -17.02 -4.91
C GLN A 153 -2.82 -16.64 -6.39
N ALA A 154 -3.32 -15.45 -6.76
CA ALA A 154 -3.24 -14.93 -8.11
C ALA A 154 -1.78 -14.75 -8.56
N HIS A 155 -0.92 -14.20 -7.70
CA HIS A 155 0.51 -14.06 -7.98
C HIS A 155 1.18 -15.43 -8.20
N ALA A 156 0.88 -16.42 -7.35
CA ALA A 156 1.41 -17.78 -7.52
C ALA A 156 0.96 -18.41 -8.86
N GLN A 157 -0.28 -18.16 -9.27
CA GLN A 157 -0.80 -18.63 -10.56
C GLN A 157 -0.10 -17.92 -11.74
N LEU A 158 0.05 -16.60 -11.68
CA LEU A 158 0.77 -15.83 -12.68
C LEU A 158 2.23 -16.28 -12.84
N MET A 159 2.90 -16.64 -11.74
CA MET A 159 4.26 -17.17 -11.80
C MET A 159 4.33 -18.50 -12.55
N LYS A 160 3.37 -19.42 -12.32
CA LYS A 160 3.29 -20.68 -13.06
C LYS A 160 3.03 -20.44 -14.56
N GLU A 161 2.14 -19.50 -14.88
CA GLU A 161 1.82 -19.13 -16.25
C GLU A 161 3.02 -18.50 -16.96
N LYS A 162 3.76 -17.63 -16.27
CA LYS A 162 5.00 -17.03 -16.77
C LYS A 162 6.04 -18.11 -17.08
N GLU A 163 6.31 -19.04 -16.15
CA GLU A 163 7.24 -20.14 -16.40
C GLU A 163 6.79 -21.02 -17.57
N ALA A 164 5.48 -21.29 -17.68
CA ALA A 164 4.95 -22.05 -18.81
C ALA A 164 5.12 -21.28 -20.13
N ALA A 165 4.93 -19.97 -20.14
CA ALA A 165 5.17 -19.12 -21.30
C ALA A 165 6.67 -19.09 -21.68
N GLU A 166 7.57 -18.97 -20.71
CA GLU A 166 9.02 -19.01 -20.93
C GLU A 166 9.47 -20.35 -21.54
N ARG A 167 8.96 -21.48 -21.03
CA ARG A 167 9.25 -22.80 -21.63
C ARG A 167 8.75 -22.89 -23.08
N ARG A 168 7.57 -22.35 -23.39
CA ARG A 168 7.04 -22.30 -24.76
C ARG A 168 7.88 -21.40 -25.67
N ALA A 169 8.33 -20.25 -25.16
CA ALA A 169 9.19 -19.33 -25.89
C ALA A 169 10.52 -20.01 -26.25
N LEU A 170 11.19 -20.64 -25.28
CA LEU A 170 12.43 -21.39 -25.51
C LEU A 170 12.24 -22.52 -26.54
N ALA A 171 11.14 -23.28 -26.45
CA ALA A 171 10.82 -24.29 -27.45
C ALA A 171 10.62 -23.69 -28.84
N SER A 172 9.93 -22.55 -28.94
CA SER A 172 9.73 -21.86 -30.23
C SER A 172 11.03 -21.29 -30.80
N GLU A 173 11.93 -20.78 -29.95
CA GLU A 173 13.25 -20.30 -30.35
C GLU A 173 14.11 -21.45 -30.87
N ALA A 174 14.07 -22.62 -30.22
CA ALA A 174 14.77 -23.81 -30.69
C ALA A 174 14.26 -24.24 -32.08
N MET A 175 12.94 -24.35 -32.27
CA MET A 175 12.34 -24.67 -33.56
C MET A 175 12.69 -23.63 -34.64
N ALA A 176 12.71 -22.35 -34.29
CA ALA A 176 13.12 -21.29 -35.22
C ALA A 176 14.62 -21.38 -35.57
N GLY A 177 15.46 -21.80 -34.62
CA GLY A 177 16.88 -22.07 -34.84
C GLY A 177 17.10 -23.22 -35.82
N GLU A 178 16.37 -24.33 -35.64
CA GLU A 178 16.38 -25.48 -36.56
C GLU A 178 15.94 -25.07 -37.96
N ALA A 179 14.80 -24.37 -38.09
CA ALA A 179 14.30 -23.90 -39.37
C ALA A 179 15.28 -22.96 -40.10
N ARG A 180 16.02 -22.13 -39.35
CA ARG A 180 17.07 -21.27 -39.91
C ARG A 180 18.26 -22.09 -40.41
N ALA A 181 18.70 -23.08 -39.65
CA ALA A 181 19.78 -23.97 -40.08
C ALA A 181 19.41 -24.76 -41.35
N GLU A 182 18.18 -25.25 -41.43
CA GLU A 182 17.67 -25.91 -42.65
C GLU A 182 17.65 -24.96 -43.85
N LEU A 183 17.19 -23.72 -43.65
CA LEU A 183 17.17 -22.71 -44.72
C LEU A 183 18.59 -22.36 -45.21
N GLU A 184 19.55 -22.24 -44.29
CA GLU A 184 20.96 -22.03 -44.64
C GLU A 184 21.54 -23.22 -45.41
N ALA A 185 21.22 -24.46 -45.01
CA ALA A 185 21.65 -25.66 -45.72
C ALA A 185 21.07 -25.72 -47.15
N VAL A 186 19.78 -25.42 -47.31
CA VAL A 186 19.12 -25.35 -48.63
C VAL A 186 19.76 -24.27 -49.50
N ARG A 187 20.07 -23.10 -48.93
CA ARG A 187 20.74 -22.02 -49.65
C ARG A 187 22.13 -22.44 -50.13
N ALA A 188 22.92 -23.06 -49.27
CA ALA A 188 24.24 -23.56 -49.63
C ALA A 188 24.15 -24.62 -50.75
N ALA A 189 23.19 -25.55 -50.67
CA ALA A 189 22.95 -26.55 -51.71
C ALA A 189 22.56 -25.91 -53.05
N LEU A 190 21.72 -24.86 -53.03
CA LEU A 190 21.33 -24.13 -54.23
C LEU A 190 22.51 -23.38 -54.86
N GLU A 191 23.37 -22.76 -54.06
CA GLU A 191 24.58 -22.10 -54.54
C GLU A 191 25.57 -23.10 -55.16
N ALA A 192 25.76 -24.27 -54.54
CA ALA A 192 26.55 -25.36 -55.10
C ALA A 192 25.97 -25.89 -56.43
N ALA A 193 24.65 -26.09 -56.50
CA ALA A 193 23.98 -26.52 -57.73
C ALA A 193 24.13 -25.49 -58.87
N ARG A 194 24.08 -24.19 -58.55
CA ARG A 194 24.33 -23.12 -59.54
C ARG A 194 25.77 -23.10 -60.03
N ALA A 195 26.74 -23.35 -59.14
CA ALA A 195 28.14 -23.47 -59.54
C ALA A 195 28.34 -24.65 -60.50
N ALA A 196 27.82 -25.83 -60.14
CA ALA A 196 27.89 -27.02 -60.98
C ALA A 196 27.19 -26.83 -62.34
N ALA A 197 26.07 -26.10 -62.38
CA ALA A 197 25.39 -25.78 -63.65
C ALA A 197 26.25 -24.89 -64.56
N ARG A 198 26.95 -23.89 -64.01
CA ARG A 198 27.89 -23.05 -64.78
C ARG A 198 29.08 -23.84 -65.29
N ASP A 199 29.63 -24.73 -64.46
CA ASP A 199 30.74 -25.59 -64.86
C ASP A 199 30.31 -26.53 -65.99
N ALA A 200 29.09 -27.10 -65.92
CA ALA A 200 28.54 -27.93 -66.98
C ALA A 200 28.30 -27.14 -68.29
N GLU A 201 27.83 -25.89 -68.18
CA GLU A 201 27.67 -24.99 -69.33
C GLU A 201 29.02 -24.69 -69.99
N ALA A 202 30.04 -24.34 -69.21
CA ALA A 202 31.39 -24.10 -69.71
C ALA A 202 32.00 -25.34 -70.39
N VAL A 203 31.77 -26.54 -69.85
CA VAL A 203 32.20 -27.80 -70.48
C VAL A 203 31.45 -28.03 -71.81
N SER A 204 30.15 -27.74 -71.85
CA SER A 204 29.36 -27.86 -73.08
C SER A 204 29.84 -26.88 -74.16
N GLU A 205 30.15 -25.64 -73.80
CA GLU A 205 30.73 -24.65 -74.71
C GLU A 205 32.10 -25.12 -75.24
N ALA A 206 32.98 -25.60 -74.36
CA ALA A 206 34.29 -26.11 -74.77
C ALA A 206 34.19 -27.32 -75.71
N ILE A 207 33.20 -28.21 -75.51
CA ILE A 207 32.94 -29.33 -76.42
C ILE A 207 32.47 -28.82 -77.79
N GLN A 208 31.60 -27.81 -77.84
CA GLN A 208 31.15 -27.21 -79.10
C GLN A 208 32.30 -26.55 -79.86
N ASP A 209 33.17 -25.80 -79.16
CA ASP A 209 34.34 -25.17 -79.75
C ASP A 209 35.31 -26.21 -80.32
N ALA A 210 35.61 -27.27 -79.56
CA ALA A 210 36.47 -28.36 -80.01
C ALA A 210 35.87 -29.10 -81.23
N MET A 211 34.55 -29.26 -81.27
CA MET A 211 33.85 -29.84 -82.42
C MET A 211 33.97 -28.96 -83.66
N GLN A 212 33.74 -27.65 -83.53
CA GLN A 212 33.90 -26.70 -84.64
C GLN A 212 35.36 -26.62 -85.14
N GLU A 213 36.33 -26.66 -84.23
CA GLU A 213 37.75 -26.69 -84.59
C GLU A 213 38.12 -27.99 -85.33
N SER A 214 37.57 -29.14 -84.89
CA SER A 214 37.71 -30.41 -85.61
C SER A 214 37.09 -30.36 -87.00
N GLU A 215 35.94 -29.71 -87.17
CA GLU A 215 35.31 -29.55 -88.48
C GLU A 215 36.16 -28.69 -89.43
N ARG A 216 36.71 -27.59 -88.93
CA ARG A 216 37.60 -26.70 -89.71
C ARG A 216 38.89 -27.41 -90.12
N THR A 217 39.51 -28.15 -89.20
CA THR A 217 40.75 -28.91 -89.49
C THR A 217 40.49 -30.00 -90.52
N LYS A 218 39.42 -30.80 -90.36
CA LYS A 218 39.02 -31.80 -91.36
C LYS A 218 38.71 -31.17 -92.73
N ALA A 219 38.03 -30.03 -92.76
CA ALA A 219 37.76 -29.32 -94.01
C ALA A 219 39.05 -28.86 -94.69
N ALA A 220 40.01 -28.34 -93.92
CA ALA A 220 41.33 -27.93 -94.44
C ALA A 220 42.14 -29.13 -94.97
N GLU A 221 42.11 -30.27 -94.28
CA GLU A 221 42.74 -31.52 -94.74
C GLU A 221 42.14 -32.01 -96.06
N VAL A 222 40.81 -32.02 -96.18
CA VAL A 222 40.11 -32.38 -97.42
C VAL A 222 40.49 -31.42 -98.55
N GLU A 223 40.51 -30.11 -98.30
CA GLU A 223 40.91 -29.12 -99.31
C GLU A 223 42.36 -29.32 -99.76
N ALA A 224 43.28 -29.59 -98.83
CA ALA A 224 44.68 -29.89 -99.14
C ALA A 224 44.81 -31.18 -99.95
N ALA A 225 44.07 -32.23 -99.61
CA ALA A 225 44.05 -33.49 -100.34
C ALA A 225 43.50 -33.29 -101.77
N VAL A 226 42.42 -32.51 -101.93
CA VAL A 226 41.85 -32.17 -103.25
C VAL A 226 42.85 -31.37 -104.09
N LYS A 227 43.51 -30.35 -103.53
CA LYS A 227 44.55 -29.59 -104.25
C LYS A 227 45.69 -30.50 -104.71
N THR A 228 46.13 -31.40 -103.83
CA THR A 228 47.18 -32.38 -104.15
C THR A 228 46.73 -33.32 -105.26
N ALA A 229 45.50 -33.83 -105.22
CA ALA A 229 44.94 -34.70 -106.25
C ALA A 229 44.81 -33.97 -107.61
N ILE A 230 44.34 -32.72 -107.62
CA ILE A 230 44.27 -31.89 -108.82
C ILE A 230 45.68 -31.67 -109.41
N GLN A 231 46.66 -31.37 -108.56
CA GLN A 231 48.05 -31.17 -108.99
C GLN A 231 48.66 -32.47 -109.55
N GLY A 232 48.41 -33.60 -108.91
CA GLY A 232 48.80 -34.92 -109.40
C GLY A 232 48.17 -35.27 -110.74
N TYR A 233 46.86 -35.02 -110.91
CA TYR A 233 46.17 -35.25 -112.18
C TYR A 233 46.71 -34.36 -113.31
N ARG A 234 46.94 -33.06 -113.04
CA ARG A 234 47.54 -32.13 -114.02
C ARG A 234 48.95 -32.51 -114.47
N SER A 235 49.67 -33.29 -113.66
CA SER A 235 51.00 -33.80 -114.00
C SER A 235 50.99 -35.23 -114.55
N SER A 236 49.80 -35.82 -114.74
CA SER A 236 49.65 -37.16 -115.30
C SER A 236 49.67 -37.17 -116.83
N GLU A 237 50.06 -38.31 -117.40
CA GLU A 237 50.08 -38.51 -118.86
C GLU A 237 48.67 -38.44 -119.48
N GLU A 238 47.63 -38.80 -118.74
CA GLU A 238 46.23 -38.71 -119.19
C GLU A 238 45.80 -37.26 -119.45
N PHE A 239 46.25 -36.32 -118.62
CA PHE A 239 45.98 -34.89 -118.81
C PHE A 239 46.78 -34.30 -119.97
N ALA A 240 48.04 -34.72 -120.15
CA ALA A 240 48.86 -34.30 -121.30
C ALA A 240 48.27 -34.77 -122.63
N ALA A 241 47.81 -36.04 -122.71
CA ALA A 241 47.18 -36.60 -123.90
C ALA A 241 45.87 -35.89 -124.32
N LEU A 242 45.16 -35.27 -123.36
CA LEU A 242 43.96 -34.48 -123.60
C LEU A 242 44.24 -33.07 -124.17
N LEU A 243 45.45 -32.55 -124.00
CA LEU A 243 45.87 -31.22 -124.48
C LEU A 243 46.58 -31.27 -125.84
N ASP A 244 47.14 -32.43 -126.22
CA ASP A 244 47.88 -32.64 -127.48
C ASP A 244 47.00 -33.07 -128.68
N GLY A 245 45.66 -33.04 -128.53
CA GLY A 245 44.68 -33.30 -129.60
C GLY A 245 43.86 -32.07 -129.97
#